data_AF-A0A358DG24-F1
#
_entry.id   AF-A0A358DG24-F1
#
_cell.length_a   1.000
_cell.length_b   1.000
_cell.length_c   1.000
_cell.angle_alpha   90.00
_cell.angle_beta   90.00
_cell.angle_gamma   90.00
#
_symmetry.space_group_name_H-M   'P 1'
#
loop_
_entity.id
_entity.type
_entity.pdbx_description
1 polymer ?
#
loop_
_entity_poly.entity_id
_entity_poly.type
_entity_poly.pdbx_seq_one_letter_code
_entity_poly.pdbx_strand_id
1 'polypeptide(L)'
;MRNKDSLSRRSFLKSSVVAGTVGMMGGIPMLSSCSTDKSKKGELTLPKLLEQAPDGKVIKAGLIGCGGRGTGAAMDFLNAGPNL
;
A
#
# COMPACT_ATOMS: atom_id res chain seq x y z
N MET A 1 18.06 -21.68 29.60
CA MET A 1 17.74 -20.39 28.95
C MET A 1 18.69 -20.24 27.76
N ARG A 2 18.34 -20.08 26.48
CA ARG A 2 17.13 -19.68 25.74
C ARG A 2 16.96 -20.60 24.52
N ASN A 3 15.74 -21.07 24.27
CA ASN A 3 15.36 -21.67 23.00
C ASN A 3 15.23 -20.52 21.95
N LYS A 4 15.92 -20.64 20.81
CA LYS A 4 15.80 -19.72 19.66
C LYS A 4 15.02 -20.45 18.58
N ASP A 5 13.71 -20.50 18.74
CA ASP A 5 12.82 -20.91 17.66
C ASP A 5 12.89 -19.83 16.57
N SER A 6 13.72 -20.07 15.54
CA SER A 6 13.83 -19.19 14.39
C SER A 6 12.54 -19.30 13.59
N LEU A 7 11.61 -18.37 13.82
CA LEU A 7 10.35 -18.35 13.08
C LEU A 7 10.64 -18.06 11.59
N SER A 8 10.70 -19.12 10.80
CA SER A 8 10.93 -19.07 9.36
C SER A 8 9.68 -18.56 8.65
N ARG A 9 9.83 -17.71 7.63
CA ARG A 9 8.72 -17.19 6.81
C ARG A 9 7.78 -18.29 6.33
N ARG A 10 8.33 -19.47 6.00
CA ARG A 10 7.53 -20.65 5.59
C ARG A 10 6.70 -21.23 6.74
N SER A 11 7.22 -21.23 7.97
CA SER A 11 6.50 -21.68 9.16
C SER A 11 5.37 -20.71 9.52
N PHE A 12 5.61 -19.41 9.43
CA PHE A 12 4.56 -18.39 9.60
C PHE A 12 3.43 -18.56 8.59
N LEU A 13 3.75 -18.65 7.30
CA LEU A 13 2.72 -18.81 6.27
C LEU A 13 1.92 -20.11 6.45
N LYS A 14 2.57 -21.21 6.83
CA LYS A 14 1.89 -22.47 7.15
C LYS A 14 0.96 -22.32 8.36
N SER A 15 1.43 -21.69 9.45
CA SER A 15 0.59 -21.42 10.62
C SER A 15 -0.57 -20.48 10.32
N SER A 16 -0.36 -19.44 9.50
CA SER A 16 -1.41 -18.49 9.11
C SER A 16 -2.49 -19.12 8.24
N VAL A 17 -2.13 -20.05 7.34
CA VAL A 17 -3.10 -20.80 6.53
C VAL A 17 -3.95 -21.72 7.40
N VAL A 18 -3.35 -22.44 8.35
CA VAL A 18 -4.07 -23.33 9.28
C VAL A 18 -5.00 -22.55 10.21
N ALA A 19 -4.57 -21.36 10.66
CA ALA A 19 -5.43 -20.47 11.46
C ALA A 19 -6.55 -19.81 10.63
N GLY A 20 -6.31 -19.53 9.34
CA GLY A 20 -7.29 -18.92 8.44
C GLY A 20 -8.42 -19.86 8.02
N THR A 21 -8.17 -21.16 7.91
CA THR A 21 -9.20 -22.15 7.49
C THR A 21 -10.22 -22.47 8.59
N VAL A 22 -9.90 -22.24 9.86
CA VAL A 22 -10.85 -22.42 10.98
C VAL A 22 -11.91 -21.31 11.00
N GLY A 23 -11.61 -20.14 10.42
CA GLY A 23 -12.54 -19.01 10.35
C GLY A 23 -13.59 -19.07 9.24
N MET A 24 -13.52 -20.04 8.32
CA MET A 24 -14.49 -20.13 7.21
C MET A 24 -15.76 -20.91 7.55
N MET A 25 -15.81 -21.59 8.70
CA MET A 25 -16.97 -22.40 9.10
C MET A 25 -17.80 -21.76 10.23
N GLY A 26 -17.60 -20.47 10.49
CA GLY A 26 -18.42 -19.68 11.40
C GLY A 26 -18.57 -18.29 10.81
N GLY A 27 -19.64 -18.10 10.03
CA GLY A 27 -19.90 -16.91 9.23
C GLY A 27 -19.70 -15.61 10.01
N ILE A 28 -18.54 -14.99 9.81
CA ILE A 28 -18.35 -13.58 10.10
C ILE A 28 -18.87 -12.82 8.87
N PRO A 29 -19.87 -11.95 8.99
CA PRO A 29 -20.37 -11.11 7.88
C PRO A 29 -19.37 -9.99 7.51
N MET A 30 -18.07 -10.19 7.74
CA MET A 30 -16.99 -9.23 7.49
C MET A 30 -16.34 -9.42 6.11
N LEU A 31 -17.13 -9.81 5.12
CA LEU A 31 -16.72 -9.82 3.71
C LEU A 31 -17.79 -9.15 2.83
N SER A 32 -18.51 -8.16 3.34
CA SER A 32 -19.44 -7.34 2.54
C SER A 32 -18.74 -6.31 1.64
N SER A 33 -17.42 -6.36 1.51
CA SER A 33 -16.69 -5.41 0.65
C SER A 33 -16.67 -5.78 -0.83
N CYS A 34 -17.11 -6.99 -1.18
CA CYS A 34 -17.31 -7.42 -2.57
C CYS A 34 -18.75 -7.90 -2.76
N SER A 35 -19.72 -7.04 -2.49
CA SER A 35 -21.08 -7.27 -2.96
C SER A 35 -21.12 -7.07 -4.47
N THR A 36 -21.52 -8.11 -5.20
CA THR A 36 -21.81 -8.12 -6.66
C THR A 36 -23.09 -7.33 -6.97
N ASP A 37 -23.34 -6.23 -6.28
CA ASP A 37 -24.42 -5.33 -6.60
C ASP A 37 -23.89 -4.31 -7.60
N LYS A 38 -24.27 -4.49 -8.87
CA LYS A 38 -24.20 -3.44 -9.88
C LYS A 38 -25.19 -2.33 -9.54
N SER A 39 -25.05 -1.71 -8.37
CA SER A 39 -25.64 -0.41 -8.13
C SER A 39 -24.97 0.52 -9.14
N LYS A 40 -25.77 1.10 -10.04
CA LYS A 40 -25.35 2.19 -10.91
C LYS A 40 -24.90 3.34 -10.01
N LYS A 41 -23.65 3.31 -9.54
CA LYS A 41 -22.98 4.48 -8.99
C LYS A 41 -23.07 5.49 -10.11
N GLY A 42 -23.90 6.53 -9.92
CA GLY A 42 -24.02 7.63 -10.85
C GLY A 42 -22.62 8.03 -11.30
N GLU A 43 -22.45 8.24 -12.60
CA GLU A 43 -21.15 8.44 -13.24
C GLU A 43 -20.30 9.37 -12.38
N LEU A 44 -19.34 8.78 -11.66
CA LEU A 44 -18.46 9.50 -10.75
C LEU A 44 -17.59 10.36 -11.66
N THR A 45 -17.91 11.64 -11.75
CA THR A 45 -17.08 12.62 -12.44
C THR A 45 -15.77 12.74 -11.66
N LEU A 46 -14.82 11.88 -12.00
CA LEU A 46 -13.49 11.91 -11.43
C LEU A 46 -12.84 13.24 -11.81
N PRO A 47 -12.22 13.97 -10.87
CA PRO A 47 -11.44 15.14 -11.21
C PRO A 47 -10.29 14.74 -12.15
N LYS A 48 -9.83 15.69 -12.96
CA LYS A 48 -8.68 15.47 -13.84
C LYS A 48 -7.47 15.12 -13.00
N LEU A 49 -6.98 13.88 -13.14
CA LEU A 49 -5.73 13.45 -12.54
C LEU A 49 -4.58 13.94 -13.43
N LEU A 50 -3.76 14.83 -12.90
CA LEU A 50 -2.58 15.33 -13.57
C LEU A 50 -1.42 14.34 -13.37
N GLU A 51 -0.54 14.22 -14.36
CA GLU A 51 0.66 13.38 -14.25
C GLU A 51 1.72 13.99 -13.32
N GLN A 52 1.70 15.32 -13.20
CA GLN A 52 2.59 16.10 -12.35
C GLN A 52 1.80 17.02 -11.44
N ALA A 53 2.42 17.40 -10.32
CA ALA A 53 1.90 18.41 -9.42
C ALA A 53 1.77 19.75 -10.16
N PRO A 54 0.69 20.51 -9.90
CA PRO A 54 0.55 21.87 -10.41
C PRO A 54 1.64 22.77 -9.80
N ASP A 55 1.93 23.87 -10.50
CA ASP A 55 2.91 24.85 -10.04
C ASP A 55 2.49 25.49 -8.69
N GLY A 56 3.46 25.70 -7.81
CA GLY A 56 3.22 26.07 -6.42
C GLY A 56 4.36 26.88 -5.80
N LYS A 57 4.27 27.09 -4.49
CA LYS A 57 5.36 27.72 -3.74
C LYS A 57 6.54 26.75 -3.68
N VAL A 58 7.73 27.24 -4.05
CA VAL A 58 8.99 26.49 -3.95
C VAL A 58 9.14 25.85 -2.57
N ILE A 59 9.34 24.53 -2.53
CA ILE A 59 9.60 23.77 -1.31
C ILE A 59 11.08 23.37 -1.27
N LYS A 60 11.49 22.69 -0.19
CA LYS A 60 12.86 22.18 -0.03
C LYS A 60 12.77 20.78 0.55
N ALA A 61 13.35 19.81 -0.15
CA ALA A 61 13.42 18.43 0.31
C ALA A 61 14.84 18.07 0.79
N GLY A 62 14.91 17.28 1.85
CA GLY A 62 16.14 16.67 2.33
C GLY A 62 16.09 15.16 2.12
N LEU A 63 17.08 14.59 1.43
CA LEU A 63 17.23 13.16 1.25
C LEU A 63 18.15 12.59 2.33
N ILE A 64 17.72 11.53 3.01
CA ILE A 64 18.55 10.78 3.95
C ILE A 64 18.81 9.38 3.39
N GLY A 65 20.08 9.06 3.19
CA GLY A 65 20.56 7.75 2.70
C GLY A 65 20.94 7.77 1.22
N CYS A 66 22.09 7.16 0.90
CA CYS A 66 22.73 7.16 -0.42
C CYS A 66 22.61 5.82 -1.19
N GLY A 67 21.65 4.97 -0.82
CA GLY A 67 21.38 3.71 -1.52
C GLY A 67 20.40 3.88 -2.69
N GLY A 68 20.15 2.82 -3.46
CA GLY A 68 19.26 2.88 -4.64
C GLY A 68 17.83 3.37 -4.35
N ARG A 69 17.30 3.12 -3.14
CA ARG A 69 16.02 3.66 -2.69
C ARG A 69 16.05 5.17 -2.47
N GLY A 70 17.18 5.69 -1.97
CA GLY A 70 17.38 7.12 -1.78
C GLY A 70 17.50 7.84 -3.12
N THR A 71 18.30 7.31 -4.04
CA THR A 71 18.38 7.84 -5.41
C THR A 71 17.03 7.81 -6.11
N GLY A 72 16.28 6.72 -6.00
CA GLY A 72 14.92 6.63 -6.57
C GLY A 72 14.00 7.70 -6.00
N ALA A 73 13.97 7.88 -4.68
CA ALA A 73 13.15 8.91 -4.04
C ALA A 73 13.55 10.33 -4.47
N ALA A 74 14.84 10.60 -4.67
CA ALA A 74 15.29 11.90 -5.18
C ALA A 74 14.80 12.13 -6.62
N MET A 75 14.83 11.11 -7.47
CA MET A 75 14.31 11.22 -8.83
C MET A 75 12.79 11.39 -8.85
N ASP A 76 12.06 10.64 -8.02
CA ASP A 76 10.60 10.79 -7.89
C ASP A 76 10.23 12.21 -7.47
N PHE A 77 10.97 12.80 -6.52
CA PHE A 77 10.79 14.19 -6.12
C PHE A 77 11.04 15.16 -7.28
N LEU A 78 12.16 15.04 -7.99
CA LEU A 78 12.48 15.93 -9.12
C LEU A 78 11.49 15.80 -10.28
N ASN A 79 10.92 14.62 -10.50
CA ASN A 79 9.97 14.36 -11.57
C ASN A 79 8.53 14.74 -11.22
N ALA A 80 8.24 15.02 -9.94
CA ALA A 80 6.88 15.25 -9.47
C ALA A 80 6.29 16.57 -10.00
N GLY A 81 7.09 17.56 -10.42
CA GLY A 81 6.59 18.80 -11.00
C GLY A 81 7.57 19.98 -10.92
N PRO A 82 7.25 21.11 -11.56
CA PRO A 82 8.03 22.33 -11.46
C PRO A 82 7.91 22.98 -10.07
N ASN A 83 8.93 23.76 -9.68
CA ASN A 83 8.97 24.54 -8.43
C ASN A 83 8.69 23.73 -7.16
N LEU A 84 9.28 22.53 -7.10
CA LEU A 84 9.47 21.75 -5.88
C LEU A 84 10.75 22.17 -5.15
#